data_AF-A0A6B1C1J1-F1
#
_entry.id   AF-A0A6B1C1J1-F1
#
_cell.length_a   1.000
_cell.length_b   1.000
_cell.length_c   1.000
_cell.angle_alpha   90.00
_cell.angle_beta   90.00
_cell.angle_gamma   90.00
#
_symmetry.space_group_name_H-M   'P 1'
#
loop_
_entity.id
_entity.type
_entity.pdbx_description
1 polymer ?
#
loop_
_entity_poly.entity_id
_entity_poly.type
_entity_poly.pdbx_seq_one_letter_code
_entity_poly.pdbx_strand_id
1 'polypeptide(L)' 'MDDDLDHALTAEAARSGRTRSELVRLAVRQSLEHALSESHDPVDALIGSVDIDPIDDIDAAIYLQ' A
#
# COMPACT_ATOMS: atom_id res chain seq x y z
N MET A 1 13.47 -0.98 -14.48
CA MET A 1 12.05 -1.02 -14.89
C MET A 1 12.02 -1.70 -16.23
N ASP A 2 11.02 -2.55 -16.46
CA ASP A 2 10.83 -3.19 -17.76
C ASP A 2 10.33 -2.12 -18.76
N ASP A 3 11.01 -1.99 -19.90
CA ASP A 3 10.72 -0.96 -20.90
C ASP A 3 9.31 -1.17 -21.50
N ASP A 4 8.83 -2.42 -21.56
CA ASP A 4 7.49 -2.76 -22.02
C ASP A 4 6.41 -2.27 -21.04
N LEU A 5 6.68 -2.36 -19.73
CA LEU A 5 5.79 -1.85 -18.69
C LEU A 5 5.70 -0.33 -18.72
N ASP A 6 6.81 0.35 -18.98
CA ASP A 6 6.87 1.80 -19.08
C ASP A 6 6.08 2.32 -20.28
N HIS A 7 6.18 1.61 -21.40
CA HIS A 7 5.40 1.91 -22.61
C HIS A 7 3.90 1.73 -22.37
N ALA A 8 3.49 0.62 -21.74
CA ALA A 8 2.10 0.35 -21.42
C ALA A 8 1.52 1.40 -20.45
N LEU A 9 2.26 1.78 -19.40
CA LEU A 9 1.85 2.82 -18.45
C LEU A 9 1.68 4.19 -19.12
N THR A 10 2.59 4.54 -20.03
CA THR A 10 2.53 5.81 -20.77
C THR A 10 1.33 5.83 -21.72
N ALA A 11 1.06 4.74 -22.44
CA ALA A 11 -0.09 4.63 -23.31
C ALA A 11 -1.43 4.68 -22.54
N GLU A 12 -1.51 4.05 -21.37
CA GLU A 12 -2.69 4.10 -20.51
C GLU A 12 -2.90 5.48 -19.88
N ALA A 13 -1.83 6.14 -19.44
CA ALA A 13 -1.87 7.50 -18.93
C ALA A 13 -2.46 8.47 -19.98
N ALA A 14 -1.99 8.36 -21.23
CA ALA A 14 -2.50 9.16 -22.33
C ALA A 14 -3.98 8.87 -22.66
N ARG A 15 -4.39 7.60 -22.63
CA ARG A 15 -5.78 7.19 -22.92
C ARG A 15 -6.77 7.60 -21.83
N SER A 16 -6.39 7.46 -20.56
CA SER A 16 -7.26 7.71 -19.41
C SER A 16 -7.24 9.16 -18.92
N GLY A 17 -6.33 10.00 -19.44
CA GLY A 17 -6.12 11.36 -18.96
C GLY A 17 -5.55 11.42 -17.54
N ARG A 18 -4.89 10.35 -17.09
CA ARG A 18 -4.28 10.24 -15.76
C ARG A 18 -2.77 10.30 -15.85
N THR A 19 -2.12 10.65 -14.76
CA THR A 19 -0.67 10.56 -14.64
C THR A 19 -0.24 9.11 -14.41
N ARG A 20 0.98 8.78 -14.85
CA ARG A 20 1.59 7.47 -14.57
C ARG A 20 1.60 7.13 -13.07
N SER A 21 1.91 8.12 -12.23
CA SER A 21 1.93 7.94 -10.77
C SER A 21 0.55 7.63 -10.20
N GLU A 22 -0.54 8.18 -10.76
CA GLU A 22 -1.90 7.82 -10.35
C GLU A 22 -2.25 6.38 -10.72
N LEU A 23 -1.85 5.93 -11.91
CA LEU A 23 -2.06 4.54 -12.34
C LEU A 23 -1.30 3.55 -11.44
N VAL A 24 -0.06 3.87 -11.10
CA VAL A 24 0.73 3.06 -10.15
C VAL A 24 0.07 3.02 -8.77
N ARG A 25 -0.32 4.19 -8.23
CA ARG A 25 -1.02 4.24 -6.93
C ARG A 25 -2.34 3.45 -6.94
N LEU A 26 -3.08 3.49 -8.05
CA LEU A 26 -4.32 2.73 -8.21
C LEU A 26 -4.05 1.23 -8.21
N ALA A 27 -3.08 0.78 -9.01
CA ALA A 27 -2.72 -0.63 -9.13
C ALA A 27 -2.22 -1.19 -7.79
N VAL A 28 -1.33 -0.46 -7.09
CA VAL A 28 -0.85 -0.85 -5.77
C VAL A 28 -2.00 -0.95 -4.77
N ARG A 29 -2.90 0.03 -4.74
CA ARG A 29 -4.05 0.00 -3.83
C ARG A 29 -4.95 -1.20 -4.08
N GLN A 30 -5.29 -1.48 -5.34
CA GLN A 30 -6.11 -2.64 -5.70
C GLN A 30 -5.46 -3.96 -5.30
N SER A 31 -4.15 -4.11 -5.53
CA SER A 31 -3.42 -5.31 -5.10
C SER A 31 -3.40 -5.46 -3.58
N LEU A 32 -3.27 -4.37 -2.84
CA LEU A 32 -3.30 -4.38 -1.38
C LEU A 32 -4.70 -4.69 -0.83
N GLU A 33 -5.75 -4.08 -1.38
CA GLU A 33 -7.14 -4.37 -1.01
C GLU A 33 -7.49 -5.84 -1.27
N HIS A 34 -7.00 -6.40 -2.38
CA HIS A 34 -7.17 -7.81 -2.69
C HIS A 34 -6.43 -8.71 -1.69
N ALA A 35 -5.16 -8.41 -1.39
CA ALA A 35 -4.37 -9.16 -0.42
C ALA A 35 -4.96 -9.10 1.01
N LEU A 36 -5.47 -7.94 1.43
CA LEU A 36 -6.12 -7.75 2.73
C LEU A 36 -7.46 -8.49 2.80
N SER A 37 -8.20 -8.57 1.69
CA SER A 37 -9.44 -9.35 1.63
C SER A 37 -9.20 -10.86 1.72
N GLU A 38 -8.01 -11.34 1.37
CA GLU A 38 -7.62 -12.75 1.43
C GLU A 38 -6.86 -13.11 2.72
N SER A 39 -6.24 -12.14 3.39
CA SER A 39 -5.66 -12.31 4.73
C SER A 39 -6.78 -12.33 5.78
N HIS A 40 -7.29 -13.53 6.06
CA HIS A 40 -8.13 -13.78 7.24
C HIS A 40 -7.26 -14.16 8.46
N ASP A 41 -6.10 -13.53 8.62
CA ASP A 41 -5.26 -13.74 9.80
C ASP A 41 -5.92 -13.03 11.00
N PRO A 42 -6.34 -13.75 12.06
CA PRO A 42 -6.93 -13.13 13.24
C PRO A 42 -5.97 -12.16 13.95
N VAL A 43 -4.65 -12.28 13.72
CA VAL A 43 -3.65 -11.35 14.25
C VAL A 43 -3.66 -10.02 13.50
N ASP A 44 -3.76 -10.04 12.16
CA ASP A 44 -3.89 -8.81 11.34
C ASP A 44 -5.18 -8.06 11.67
N ALA A 45 -6.28 -8.78 11.89
CA ALA A 45 -7.55 -8.20 12.32
C ALA A 45 -7.45 -7.54 13.71
N LEU A 46 -6.64 -8.09 14.62
CA LEU A 46 -6.39 -7.50 15.93
C LEU A 46 -5.53 -6.24 15.81
N ILE A 47 -4.45 -6.27 15.01
CA ILE A 47 -3.55 -5.12 14.83
C ILE A 47 -4.26 -3.97 14.10
N GLY A 48 -5.03 -4.24 13.04
CA GLY A 48 -5.79 -3.22 12.30
C GLY A 48 -6.97 -2.62 13.08
N SER A 49 -7.35 -3.22 14.21
CA SER A 49 -8.36 -2.67 15.12
C SER A 49 -7.81 -1.65 16.12
N VAL A 50 -6.49 -1.56 16.25
CA VAL A 50 -5.85 -0.61 17.15
C VAL A 50 -5.45 0.61 16.33
N ASP A 51 -6.23 1.68 16.48
CA ASP A 51 -5.90 3.02 15.96
C ASP A 51 -4.79 3.60 16.84
N ILE A 52 -3.56 3.14 16.61
CA ILE A 52 -2.39 3.64 17.32
C ILE A 52 -1.76 4.69 16.42
N ASP A 53 -1.73 5.93 16.88
CA ASP A 53 -0.87 6.95 16.29
C ASP A 53 0.57 6.39 16.22
N PRO A 54 1.28 6.55 15.08
CA PRO A 54 2.64 6.07 14.97
C PRO A 54 3.49 6.68 16.09
N ILE A 55 3.95 5.83 17.00
CA ILE A 55 4.86 6.23 18.07
C ILE A 55 6.23 6.37 17.42
N ASP A 56 6.68 7.62 17.28
CA ASP A 56 7.98 7.96 16.67
C ASP A 56 9.18 7.42 17.47
N ASP A 57 8.99 7.03 18.74
CA ASP A 57 10.04 6.51 19.63
C ASP A 57 9.69 5.12 20.18
N ILE A 58 9.87 4.08 19.35
CA ILE A 58 9.79 2.67 19.78
C ILE A 58 10.76 2.39 20.94
N ASP A 59 11.91 3.09 20.96
CA ASP A 59 12.93 2.94 21.99
C ASP A 59 12.43 3.40 23.38
N ALA A 60 11.50 4.36 23.45
CA ALA A 60 10.94 4.84 24.72
C ALA A 60 9.95 3.83 25.35
N ALA A 61 9.28 3.01 24.54
CA ALA A 61 8.31 2.03 25.02
C ALA A 61 8.96 0.76 25.58
N ILE A 62 10.17 0.42 25.11
CA ILE A 62 10.86 -0.83 25.49
C ILE A 62 11.73 -0.65 26.75
N TYR A 63 12.21 0.56 27.04
CA TYR A 63 13.13 0.84 28.16
C TYR A 63 12.48 1.29 29.48
N LEU A 64 11.16 1.14 29.64
CA LEU A 64 10.45 1.38 30.93
C LEU A 64 10.19 0.08 31.71
N GLN A 65 11.14 -0.85 31.70
CA GLN A 65 11.25 -1.93 32.69
C GLN A 65 12.52 -1.81 33.53
#